data_AF-A0A0H4IY26-F1
#
_entry.id   AF-A0A0H4IY26-F1
#
_cell.length_a   1.000
_cell.length_b   1.000
_cell.length_c   1.000
_cell.angle_alpha   90.00
_cell.angle_beta   90.00
_cell.angle_gamma   90.00
#
_symmetry.space_group_name_H-M   'P 1'
#
loop_
_entity.id
_entity.type
_entity.pdbx_description
1 polymer ?
#
loop_
_entity_poly.entity_id
_entity_poly.type
_entity_poly.pdbx_seq_one_letter_code
_entity_poly.pdbx_strand_id
1 'polypeptide(L)'
;MKFFIDLLPVIIFFVVYKYTDIFYATFSAIIASIFLAITTYLIKKKIEKMVLINTLLISILGGLTILLKDNTFIMWKPTAIYWLFALVLIVSQLFFKKNLMKQMLGKQVSLQDHAWNHISMNVIIFMIGIGVLNLYVAFNFDENTWVNFKLFGITFLLFIFMIYLALYISKENK
;
A
#
# COMPACT_ATOMS: atom_id res chain seq x y z
N MET A 1 4.03 15.91 22.86
CA MET A 1 3.12 16.93 22.30
C MET A 1 3.20 17.09 20.78
N LYS A 2 4.38 17.07 20.13
CA LYS A 2 4.49 17.21 18.65
C LYS A 2 3.74 16.15 17.83
N PHE A 3 3.83 14.88 18.23
CA PHE A 3 3.17 13.77 17.52
C PHE A 3 1.66 13.96 17.33
N PHE A 4 0.96 14.49 18.34
CA PHE A 4 -0.47 14.77 18.26
C PHE A 4 -0.81 15.92 17.30
N ILE A 5 0.09 16.89 17.18
CA ILE A 5 -0.03 18.03 16.27
C ILE A 5 0.21 17.57 14.82
N ASP A 6 1.17 16.68 14.60
CA ASP A 6 1.48 16.11 13.28
C ASP A 6 0.39 15.15 12.76
N LEU A 7 -0.40 14.56 13.66
CA LEU A 7 -1.55 13.71 13.32
C LEU A 7 -2.81 14.49 12.94
N LEU A 8 -2.86 15.78 13.23
CA LEU A 8 -4.07 16.60 13.06
C LEU A 8 -4.58 16.64 11.60
N PRO A 9 -3.74 16.81 10.57
CA PRO A 9 -4.18 16.75 9.18
C PRO A 9 -4.72 15.37 8.78
N VAL A 10 -4.14 14.30 9.34
CA VAL A 10 -4.56 12.91 9.09
C VAL A 10 -5.91 12.65 9.74
N ILE A 11 -6.11 13.11 10.98
CA ILE A 11 -7.39 12.98 11.68
C ILE A 11 -8.49 13.74 10.92
N ILE A 12 -8.21 14.96 10.48
CA ILE A 12 -9.15 15.76 9.69
C ILE A 12 -9.46 15.07 8.36
N PHE A 13 -8.45 14.53 7.68
CA PHE A 13 -8.65 13.74 6.46
C PHE A 13 -9.67 12.61 6.69
N PHE A 14 -9.48 11.78 7.71
CA PHE A 14 -10.37 10.65 8.00
C PHE A 14 -11.78 11.11 8.41
N VAL A 15 -11.89 12.18 9.20
CA VAL A 15 -13.19 12.72 9.61
C VAL A 15 -13.95 13.26 8.41
N VAL A 16 -13.31 14.04 7.54
CA VAL A 16 -13.97 14.61 6.35
C VAL A 16 -14.29 13.52 5.33
N TYR A 17 -13.40 12.54 5.14
CA TYR A 17 -13.66 11.37 4.29
C TYR A 17 -14.86 10.54 4.75
N LYS A 18 -15.14 10.51 6.06
CA LYS A 18 -16.31 9.79 6.58
C LYS A 18 -17.64 10.38 6.12
N TYR A 19 -17.67 11.68 5.81
CA TYR A 19 -18.90 12.41 5.47
C TYR A 19 -18.90 12.98 4.04
N THR A 20 -17.79 12.86 3.30
CA THR A 20 -17.59 13.44 1.96
C THR A 20 -16.63 12.59 1.13
N ASP A 21 -16.46 12.92 -0.15
CA ASP A 21 -15.55 12.20 -1.04
C ASP A 21 -14.06 12.53 -0.83
N ILE A 22 -13.20 11.69 -1.41
CA ILE A 22 -11.74 11.76 -1.25
C ILE A 22 -11.15 13.11 -1.66
N PHE A 23 -11.77 13.81 -2.62
CA PHE A 23 -11.33 15.13 -3.05
C PHE A 23 -11.46 16.18 -1.94
N TYR A 24 -12.60 16.21 -1.25
CA TYR A 24 -12.83 17.13 -0.14
C TYR A 24 -11.99 16.75 1.08
N ALA A 25 -11.82 15.45 1.34
CA ALA A 25 -10.93 14.95 2.37
C ALA A 25 -9.47 15.38 2.13
N THR A 26 -8.94 15.14 0.93
CA THR A 26 -7.60 15.56 0.55
C THR A 26 -7.42 17.07 0.62
N PHE A 27 -8.40 17.83 0.11
CA PHE A 27 -8.37 19.30 0.17
C PHE A 27 -8.34 19.81 1.62
N SER A 28 -9.16 19.25 2.50
CA SER A 28 -9.19 19.61 3.92
C SER A 28 -7.88 19.28 4.64
N ALA A 29 -7.23 18.16 4.29
CA ALA A 29 -5.95 17.76 4.85
C ALA A 29 -4.81 18.68 4.39
N ILE A 30 -4.83 19.14 3.13
CA ILE A 30 -3.87 20.12 2.61
C ILE A 30 -4.03 21.44 3.36
N ILE A 31 -5.26 21.95 3.50
CA ILE A 31 -5.53 23.19 4.25
C ILE A 31 -5.07 23.05 5.71
N ALA A 32 -5.40 21.95 6.37
CA ALA A 32 -5.00 21.69 7.74
C ALA A 32 -3.46 21.66 7.90
N SER A 33 -2.76 21.04 6.94
CA SER A 33 -1.29 20.95 6.94
C SER A 33 -0.64 22.33 6.76
N ILE A 34 -1.15 23.13 5.82
CA ILE A 34 -0.67 24.50 5.57
C ILE A 34 -0.92 25.39 6.78
N PHE A 35 -2.14 25.33 7.34
CA PHE A 35 -2.50 26.08 8.54
C PHE A 35 -1.57 25.71 9.71
N LEU A 36 -1.33 24.42 9.91
CA LEU A 36 -0.43 23.93 10.95
C LEU A 36 1.01 24.45 10.78
N ALA A 37 1.52 24.47 9.55
CA ALA A 37 2.84 25.02 9.25
C ALA A 37 2.92 26.52 9.55
N ILE A 38 1.89 27.30 9.18
CA ILE A 38 1.81 28.74 9.44
C ILE A 38 1.71 29.02 10.95
N THR A 39 0.83 28.33 11.67
CA THR A 39 0.67 28.50 13.12
C THR A 39 1.95 28.11 13.87
N THR A 40 2.63 27.04 13.44
CA THR A 40 3.92 26.63 14.02
C THR A 40 4.99 27.70 13.79
N TYR A 41 5.03 28.30 12.59
CA TYR A 41 5.94 29.39 12.28
C TYR A 41 5.67 30.64 13.14
N LEU A 42 4.41 31.04 13.28
CA LEU A 42 4.03 32.22 14.06
C LEU A 42 4.36 32.08 15.56
N ILE A 43 4.14 30.89 16.13
CA ILE A 43 4.39 30.64 17.56
C ILE A 43 5.88 30.44 17.86
N LYS A 44 6.58 29.63 17.05
CA LYS A 44 7.95 29.21 17.36
C LYS A 44 9.04 30.00 16.61
N LYS A 45 8.65 30.86 15.65
CA LYS A 45 9.54 31.56 14.69
C LYS A 45 10.54 30.66 13.95
N LYS A 46 10.33 29.35 13.98
CA LYS A 46 11.13 28.32 13.32
C LYS A 46 10.19 27.23 12.82
N ILE A 47 10.26 26.95 11.53
CA ILE A 47 9.56 25.79 10.94
C ILE A 47 10.44 24.57 11.14
N GLU A 48 9.88 23.55 11.78
CA GLU A 48 10.56 22.28 11.94
C GLU A 48 10.62 21.56 10.59
N LYS A 49 11.80 21.05 10.20
CA LYS A 49 12.01 20.38 8.91
C LYS A 49 10.97 19.29 8.65
N MET A 50 10.58 18.53 9.68
CA MET A 50 9.57 17.48 9.55
C MET A 50 8.17 18.01 9.18
N VAL A 51 7.73 19.12 9.77
CA VAL A 51 6.44 19.76 9.44
C VAL A 51 6.44 20.27 8.01
N LEU A 52 7.56 20.85 7.56
CA LEU A 52 7.74 21.30 6.18
C LEU A 52 7.69 20.12 5.21
N ILE A 53 8.43 19.04 5.49
CA ILE A 53 8.47 17.83 4.66
C ILE A 53 7.08 17.21 4.56
N ASN A 54 6.36 17.04 5.68
CA ASN A 54 5.01 16.47 5.68
C ASN A 54 4.02 17.36 4.91
N THR A 55 4.06 18.67 5.12
CA THR A 55 3.19 19.61 4.41
C THR A 55 3.45 19.58 2.91
N LEU A 56 4.73 19.56 2.51
CA LEU A 56 5.14 19.45 1.11
C LEU A 56 4.66 18.13 0.50
N LEU A 57 4.83 17.01 1.22
CA LEU A 57 4.43 15.69 0.76
C LEU A 57 2.90 15.61 0.57
N ILE A 58 2.12 16.07 1.54
CA ILE A 58 0.65 16.08 1.49
C ILE A 58 0.16 17.01 0.37
N SER A 59 0.80 18.17 0.21
CA SER A 59 0.41 19.16 -0.81
C SER A 59 0.74 18.68 -2.23
N ILE A 60 1.92 18.10 -2.45
CA ILE A 60 2.32 17.57 -3.76
C ILE A 60 1.52 16.32 -4.10
N LEU A 61 1.46 15.34 -3.20
CA LEU A 61 0.75 14.09 -3.48
C LEU A 61 -0.77 14.29 -3.55
N GLY A 62 -1.34 15.04 -2.61
CA GLY A 62 -2.77 15.37 -2.60
C GLY A 62 -3.15 16.31 -3.75
N GLY A 63 -2.28 17.27 -4.10
CA GLY A 63 -2.44 18.11 -5.28
C GLY A 63 -2.40 17.30 -6.58
N LEU A 64 -1.50 16.31 -6.68
CA LEU A 64 -1.48 15.37 -7.81
C LEU A 64 -2.79 14.58 -7.90
N THR A 65 -3.35 14.11 -6.78
CA THR A 65 -4.64 13.40 -6.74
C THR A 65 -5.77 14.26 -7.29
N ILE A 66 -5.80 15.55 -6.94
CA ILE A 66 -6.81 16.50 -7.42
C ILE A 66 -6.57 16.88 -8.89
N LEU A 67 -5.32 17.06 -9.31
CA LEU A 67 -4.94 17.49 -10.66
C LEU A 67 -5.07 16.37 -11.70
N LEU A 68 -4.74 15.12 -11.33
CA LEU A 68 -4.75 14.01 -12.26
C LEU A 68 -6.17 13.67 -12.72
N LYS A 69 -7.22 13.93 -11.91
CA LYS A 69 -8.66 13.71 -12.23
C LYS A 69 -8.98 12.39 -12.95
N ASP A 70 -8.09 11.40 -12.88
CA ASP A 70 -8.19 10.15 -13.59
C ASP A 70 -8.02 9.01 -12.59
N ASN A 71 -9.16 8.66 -11.98
CA ASN A 71 -9.29 7.57 -11.03
C ASN A 71 -8.73 6.26 -11.59
N THR A 72 -8.80 6.09 -12.91
CA THR A 72 -8.33 4.91 -13.63
C THR A 72 -6.85 4.65 -13.35
N PHE A 73 -5.99 5.66 -13.51
CA PHE A 73 -4.55 5.48 -13.32
C PHE A 73 -4.19 5.11 -11.87
N ILE A 74 -4.90 5.71 -10.90
CA ILE A 74 -4.72 5.45 -9.48
C ILE A 74 -5.15 4.01 -9.13
N MET A 75 -6.21 3.52 -9.77
CA MET A 75 -6.75 2.18 -9.60
C MET A 75 -5.89 1.08 -10.23
N TRP A 76 -5.18 1.38 -11.32
CA TRP A 76 -4.23 0.44 -11.96
C TRP A 76 -2.92 0.25 -11.19
N LYS A 77 -2.47 1.28 -10.44
CA LYS A 77 -1.17 1.27 -9.76
C LYS A 77 -0.93 0.02 -8.88
N PRO A 78 -1.86 -0.44 -8.02
CA PRO A 78 -1.67 -1.67 -7.24
C PRO A 78 -1.52 -2.92 -8.13
N THR A 79 -2.38 -3.09 -9.14
CA THR A 79 -2.32 -4.25 -10.05
C THR A 79 -0.99 -4.33 -10.77
N ALA A 80 -0.49 -3.21 -11.28
CA ALA A 80 0.80 -3.17 -11.96
C ALA A 80 1.94 -3.66 -11.06
N ILE A 81 1.93 -3.28 -9.77
CA ILE A 81 2.93 -3.72 -8.80
C ILE A 81 2.82 -5.23 -8.56
N TYR A 82 1.61 -5.75 -8.32
CA TYR A 82 1.42 -7.19 -8.04
C TYR A 82 1.83 -8.06 -9.23
N TRP A 83 1.45 -7.67 -10.45
CA TRP A 83 1.78 -8.42 -11.65
C TRP A 83 3.26 -8.31 -12.01
N LEU A 84 3.89 -7.16 -11.78
CA LEU A 84 5.33 -7.02 -11.94
C LEU A 84 6.08 -7.91 -10.96
N PHE A 85 5.64 -7.99 -9.70
CA PHE A 85 6.20 -8.93 -8.72
C PHE A 85 6.04 -10.39 -9.18
N ALA A 86 4.85 -10.78 -9.62
CA ALA A 86 4.59 -12.10 -10.17
C ALA A 86 5.50 -12.41 -11.37
N LEU A 87 5.63 -11.47 -12.30
CA LEU A 87 6.47 -11.59 -13.49
C LEU A 87 7.95 -11.76 -13.10
N VAL A 88 8.45 -10.98 -12.16
CA VAL A 88 9.83 -11.10 -11.67
C VAL A 88 10.08 -12.48 -11.04
N LEU A 89 9.14 -12.99 -10.25
CA LEU A 89 9.23 -14.34 -9.67
C LEU A 89 9.22 -15.42 -10.77
N ILE A 90 8.31 -15.34 -11.74
CA ILE A 90 8.23 -16.26 -12.88
C ILE A 90 9.53 -16.24 -13.69
N VAL A 91 9.99 -15.04 -14.07
CA VAL A 91 11.18 -14.88 -14.90
C VAL A 91 12.42 -15.40 -14.18
N SER A 92 12.56 -15.11 -12.88
CA SER A 92 13.69 -15.61 -12.09
C SER A 92 13.69 -17.14 -11.99
N GLN A 93 12.52 -17.75 -11.79
CA GLN A 93 12.39 -19.19 -11.65
C GLN A 93 12.60 -19.93 -12.98
N LEU A 94 12.06 -19.41 -14.09
CA LEU A 94 12.13 -20.07 -15.40
C LEU A 94 13.45 -19.81 -16.14
N PHE A 95 13.88 -18.55 -16.23
CA PHE A 95 15.06 -18.18 -17.03
C PHE A 95 16.36 -18.27 -16.24
N PHE A 96 16.35 -17.87 -14.98
CA PHE A 96 17.57 -17.85 -14.16
C PHE A 96 17.71 -19.09 -13.29
N LYS A 97 16.71 -19.99 -13.28
CA LYS A 97 16.64 -21.18 -12.40
C LYS A 97 16.89 -20.82 -10.92
N LYS A 98 16.54 -19.59 -10.53
CA LYS A 98 16.74 -19.04 -9.18
C LYS A 98 15.38 -18.87 -8.52
N ASN A 99 15.20 -19.53 -7.39
CA ASN A 99 14.00 -19.34 -6.59
C ASN A 99 14.19 -18.13 -5.67
N LEU A 100 13.58 -17.00 -6.03
CA LEU A 100 13.70 -15.75 -5.25
C LEU A 100 13.14 -15.89 -3.84
N MET A 101 12.07 -16.68 -3.66
CA MET A 101 11.52 -16.93 -2.32
C MET A 101 12.55 -17.65 -1.44
N LYS A 102 13.29 -18.63 -1.98
CA LYS A 102 14.42 -19.26 -1.30
C LYS A 102 15.54 -18.27 -0.99
N GLN A 103 15.84 -17.33 -1.88
CA GLN A 103 16.89 -16.33 -1.62
C GLN A 103 16.51 -15.34 -0.52
N MET A 104 15.23 -14.98 -0.43
CA MET A 104 14.71 -14.02 0.54
C MET A 104 14.51 -14.64 1.93
N LEU A 105 13.99 -15.87 1.99
CA LEU A 105 13.56 -16.53 3.22
C LEU A 105 14.44 -17.72 3.64
N GLY A 106 15.34 -18.19 2.77
CA GLY A 106 16.16 -19.38 3.02
C GLY A 106 17.25 -19.20 4.08
N LYS A 107 17.47 -17.97 4.57
CA LYS A 107 18.33 -17.72 5.75
C LYS A 107 17.59 -17.95 7.06
N GLN A 108 16.26 -17.84 7.04
CA GLN A 108 15.39 -17.92 8.20
C GLN A 108 14.75 -19.31 8.34
N VAL A 109 14.61 -20.03 7.23
CA VAL A 109 13.95 -21.34 7.17
C VAL A 109 14.73 -22.28 6.26
N SER A 110 14.94 -23.53 6.71
CA SER A 110 15.54 -24.59 5.89
C SER A 110 14.44 -25.49 5.35
N LEU A 111 14.24 -25.51 4.03
CA LEU A 111 13.26 -26.37 3.36
C LEU A 111 13.90 -27.08 2.18
N GLN A 112 13.34 -28.24 1.82
CA GLN A 112 13.71 -28.94 0.59
C GLN A 112 13.43 -28.08 -0.65
N ASP A 113 14.19 -28.31 -1.73
CA ASP A 113 14.08 -27.53 -2.97
C ASP A 113 12.69 -27.59 -3.62
N HIS A 114 12.00 -28.72 -3.47
CA HIS A 114 10.65 -28.87 -4.01
C HIS A 114 9.65 -27.93 -3.29
N ALA A 115 9.76 -27.79 -1.97
CA ALA A 115 8.88 -26.93 -1.17
C ALA A 115 9.05 -25.45 -1.51
N TRP A 116 10.27 -25.02 -1.84
CA TRP A 116 10.51 -23.64 -2.31
C TRP A 116 9.80 -23.34 -3.64
N ASN A 117 9.73 -24.32 -4.55
CA ASN A 117 9.03 -24.14 -5.83
C ASN A 117 7.52 -24.04 -5.62
N HIS A 118 6.96 -24.82 -4.69
CA HIS A 118 5.56 -24.70 -4.30
C HIS A 118 5.25 -23.34 -3.67
N ILE A 119 6.10 -22.86 -2.75
CA ILE A 119 5.97 -21.53 -2.15
C ILE A 119 5.99 -20.44 -3.21
N SER A 120 6.98 -20.46 -4.10
CA SER A 120 7.11 -19.48 -5.19
C SER A 120 5.87 -19.48 -6.09
N MET A 121 5.38 -20.65 -6.48
CA MET A 121 4.17 -20.78 -7.29
C MET A 121 2.93 -20.22 -6.59
N ASN A 122 2.74 -20.54 -5.31
CA ASN A 122 1.61 -20.02 -4.53
C ASN A 122 1.65 -18.49 -4.41
N VAL A 123 2.83 -17.90 -4.23
CA VAL A 123 3.02 -16.44 -4.20
C VAL A 123 2.71 -15.82 -5.55
N ILE A 124 3.17 -16.42 -6.67
CA ILE A 124 2.86 -15.95 -8.03
C ILE A 124 1.35 -15.95 -8.26
N ILE A 125 0.67 -17.07 -7.98
CA ILE A 125 -0.77 -17.21 -8.17
C ILE A 125 -1.51 -16.18 -7.32
N PHE A 126 -1.12 -15.99 -6.07
CA PHE A 126 -1.73 -15.02 -5.18
C PHE A 126 -1.53 -13.57 -5.67
N MET A 127 -0.33 -13.20 -6.13
CA MET A 127 -0.04 -11.87 -6.68
C MET A 127 -0.84 -11.59 -7.96
N ILE A 128 -0.97 -12.58 -8.85
CA ILE A 128 -1.81 -12.45 -10.04
C ILE A 128 -3.27 -12.28 -9.64
N GLY A 129 -3.76 -13.15 -8.76
CA GLY A 129 -5.14 -13.17 -8.29
C GLY A 129 -5.57 -11.87 -7.61
N ILE A 130 -4.73 -11.31 -6.72
CA ILE A 130 -5.03 -10.05 -6.04
C ILE A 130 -4.99 -8.84 -7.00
N GLY A 131 -4.13 -8.89 -8.03
CA GLY A 131 -4.13 -7.89 -9.10
C GLY A 131 -5.40 -7.93 -9.95
N VAL A 132 -5.87 -9.13 -10.31
CA VAL A 132 -7.17 -9.32 -11.00
C VAL A 132 -8.32 -8.85 -10.12
N LEU A 133 -8.32 -9.23 -8.85
CA LEU A 133 -9.37 -8.85 -7.90
C LEU A 133 -9.39 -7.33 -7.67
N ASN A 134 -8.23 -6.66 -7.61
CA ASN A 134 -8.16 -5.20 -7.54
C ASN A 134 -8.79 -4.55 -8.77
N LEU A 135 -8.50 -5.02 -9.99
CA LEU A 135 -9.13 -4.48 -11.21
C LEU A 135 -10.64 -4.75 -11.21
N TYR A 136 -11.06 -5.94 -10.79
CA TYR A 136 -12.47 -6.29 -10.69
C TYR A 136 -13.20 -5.31 -9.76
N VAL A 137 -12.66 -5.06 -8.56
CA VAL A 137 -13.30 -4.12 -7.64
C VAL A 137 -13.22 -2.68 -8.17
N ALA A 138 -12.09 -2.29 -8.76
CA ALA A 138 -11.90 -0.94 -9.31
C ALA A 138 -12.88 -0.58 -10.44
N PHE A 139 -13.23 -1.54 -11.30
CA PHE A 139 -14.07 -1.28 -12.47
C PHE A 139 -15.55 -1.63 -12.30
N ASN A 140 -15.92 -2.34 -11.22
CA ASN A 140 -17.31 -2.77 -11.00
C ASN A 140 -17.97 -2.09 -9.79
N PHE A 141 -17.22 -1.34 -8.97
CA PHE A 141 -17.72 -0.68 -7.76
C PHE A 141 -17.34 0.80 -7.73
N ASP A 142 -17.99 1.55 -6.85
CA ASP A 142 -17.68 2.95 -6.61
C ASP A 142 -16.30 3.13 -5.92
N GLU A 143 -15.76 4.34 -6.02
CA GLU A 143 -14.43 4.66 -5.52
C GLU A 143 -14.28 4.40 -4.03
N ASN A 144 -15.29 4.69 -3.22
CA ASN A 144 -15.23 4.46 -1.77
C ASN A 144 -15.18 2.97 -1.43
N THR A 145 -15.94 2.14 -2.16
CA THR A 145 -15.81 0.69 -2.04
C THR A 145 -14.42 0.21 -2.46
N TRP A 146 -13.86 0.74 -3.56
CA TRP A 146 -12.50 0.38 -3.99
C TRP A 146 -11.42 0.78 -2.97
N VAL A 147 -11.49 2.00 -2.41
CA VAL A 147 -10.53 2.46 -1.39
C VAL A 147 -10.60 1.57 -0.15
N ASN A 148 -11.80 1.26 0.34
CA ASN A 148 -11.99 0.37 1.49
C ASN A 148 -11.51 -1.05 1.19
N PHE A 149 -11.80 -1.57 0.00
CA PHE A 149 -11.31 -2.87 -0.43
C PHE A 149 -9.77 -2.89 -0.50
N LYS A 150 -9.16 -1.85 -1.03
CA LYS A 150 -7.70 -1.73 -1.10
C LYS A 150 -7.05 -1.65 0.28
N LEU A 151 -7.65 -0.93 1.22
CA LEU A 151 -7.10 -0.76 2.56
C LEU A 151 -7.33 -1.97 3.45
N PHE A 152 -8.56 -2.50 3.48
CA PHE A 152 -8.96 -3.55 4.40
C PHE A 152 -9.06 -4.91 3.72
N GLY A 153 -9.69 -4.99 2.55
CA GLY A 153 -9.86 -6.25 1.82
C GLY A 153 -8.54 -6.89 1.41
N ILE A 154 -7.69 -6.15 0.70
CA ILE A 154 -6.35 -6.60 0.29
C ILE A 154 -5.49 -6.95 1.51
N THR A 155 -5.50 -6.12 2.56
CA THR A 155 -4.74 -6.37 3.80
C THR A 155 -5.20 -7.65 4.48
N PHE A 156 -6.51 -7.88 4.55
CA PHE A 156 -7.08 -9.10 5.13
C PHE A 156 -6.72 -10.34 4.30
N LEU A 157 -6.79 -10.26 2.97
CA LEU A 157 -6.37 -11.34 2.08
C LEU A 157 -4.88 -11.66 2.22
N LEU A 158 -4.03 -10.63 2.31
CA LEU A 158 -2.60 -10.78 2.59
C LEU A 158 -2.36 -11.47 3.92
N PHE A 159 -3.11 -11.09 4.96
CA PHE A 159 -3.00 -11.70 6.28
C PHE A 159 -3.34 -13.19 6.27
N ILE A 160 -4.46 -13.57 5.64
CA ILE A 160 -4.83 -14.98 5.46
C ILE A 160 -3.75 -15.72 4.68
N PHE A 161 -3.25 -15.13 3.60
CA PHE A 161 -2.21 -15.76 2.78
C PHE A 161 -0.90 -15.96 3.55
N MET A 162 -0.51 -15.00 4.40
CA MET A 162 0.65 -15.14 5.27
C MET A 162 0.48 -16.28 6.28
N ILE A 163 -0.71 -16.43 6.87
CA ILE A 163 -1.00 -17.57 7.77
C ILE A 163 -0.90 -18.88 7.00
N TYR A 164 -1.52 -18.96 5.82
CA TYR A 164 -1.43 -20.14 4.95
C TYR A 164 0.03 -20.50 4.65
N LEU A 165 0.84 -19.51 4.27
CA LEU A 165 2.25 -19.72 3.95
C LEU A 165 3.05 -20.16 5.18
N ALA A 166 2.80 -19.56 6.34
CA ALA A 166 3.45 -19.92 7.59
C ALA A 166 3.12 -21.37 8.02
N LEU A 167 1.85 -21.79 7.89
CA LEU A 167 1.43 -23.16 8.17
C LEU A 167 2.08 -24.16 7.21
N TYR A 168 2.13 -23.83 5.91
CA TYR A 168 2.81 -24.65 4.91
C TYR A 168 4.29 -24.83 5.24
N ILE A 169 4.99 -23.73 5.51
CA ILE A 169 6.40 -23.73 5.91
C ILE A 169 6.61 -24.56 7.18
N SER A 170 5.77 -24.39 8.20
CA SER A 170 5.89 -25.13 9.46
C SER A 170 5.68 -26.64 9.29
N LYS A 171 4.88 -27.06 8.30
CA LYS A 171 4.67 -28.47 7.98
C LYS A 171 5.89 -29.07 7.26
N GLU A 172 6.47 -28.33 6.31
CA GLU A 172 7.61 -28.79 5.50
C GLU A 172 8.97 -28.67 6.22
N ASN A 173 9.05 -27.90 7.31
CA ASN A 173 10.25 -27.75 8.14
C ASN A 173 10.33 -28.78 9.30
N LYS A 174 9.46 -29.79 9.31
CA LYS A 174 9.52 -30.93 10.24
C LYS A 174 10.23 -32.10 9.60
#